data_AF-A0A937PZ37-F1
#
_entry.id   AF-A0A937PZ37-F1
#
_cell.length_a   1.000
_cell.length_b   1.000
_cell.length_c   1.000
_cell.angle_alpha   90.00
_cell.angle_beta   90.00
_cell.angle_gamma   90.00
#
_symmetry.space_group_name_H-M   'P 1'
#
loop_
_entity.id
_entity.type
_entity.pdbx_description
1 polymer ?
#
loop_
_entity_poly.entity_id
_entity_poly.type
_entity_poly.pdbx_seq_one_letter_code
_entity_poly.pdbx_strand_id
1 'polypeptide(L)' 'MFGKDRLRQIVTQNNNAAAAEICSRVIDEVAHFCGPAPQLDDITLIVISAI' A
#
# COMPACT_ATOMS: atom_id res chain seq x y z
N MET A 1 -2.94 6.23 12.18
CA MET A 1 -2.77 6.44 10.71
C MET A 1 -1.64 5.55 10.21
N PHE A 2 -1.73 5.06 8.97
CA PHE A 2 -0.77 4.09 8.41
C PHE A 2 0.67 4.64 8.29
N GLY A 3 0.80 5.88 7.80
CA GLY A 3 2.06 6.61 7.71
C GLY A 3 2.86 6.34 6.42
N LYS A 4 3.71 7.30 6.04
CA LYS A 4 4.51 7.25 4.80
C LYS A 4 5.69 6.27 4.87
N ASP A 5 6.26 6.05 6.05
CA ASP A 5 7.43 5.19 6.20
C ASP A 5 7.13 3.72 5.89
N ARG A 6 5.98 3.22 6.36
CA ARG A 6 5.47 1.88 6.02
C ARG A 6 5.17 1.74 4.54
N LEU A 7 4.50 2.73 3.96
CA LEU A 7 4.23 2.76 2.51
C LEU A 7 5.53 2.70 1.71
N ARG A 8 6.53 3.52 2.08
CA ARG A 8 7.84 3.52 1.44
C ARG A 8 8.50 2.14 1.54
N GLN A 9 8.48 1.52 2.71
CA GLN A 9 9.07 0.20 2.93
C GLN A 9 8.43 -0.87 2.04
N ILE A 10 7.10 -0.89 1.92
CA ILE A 10 6.40 -1.86 1.06
C ILE A 10 6.79 -1.66 -0.40
N VAL A 11 6.81 -0.41 -0.87
CA VAL A 11 7.17 -0.10 -2.26
C VAL A 11 8.63 -0.47 -2.54
N THR A 12 9.57 -0.18 -1.63
CA THR A 12 10.99 -0.53 -1.84
C THR A 12 11.24 -2.03 -1.78
N GLN A 13 10.57 -2.77 -0.90
CA GLN A 13 10.69 -4.23 -0.81
C GLN A 13 10.10 -4.96 -2.03
N ASN A 14 9.19 -4.31 -2.77
CA ASN A 14 8.51 -4.89 -3.92
C ASN A 14 8.82 -4.13 -5.22
N ASN A 15 9.96 -3.43 -5.30
CA ASN A 15 10.30 -2.58 -6.44
C ASN A 15 10.38 -3.30 -7.80
N ASN A 16 10.65 -4.60 -7.79
CA ASN A 16 10.71 -5.46 -8.98
C ASN A 16 9.38 -6.14 -9.31
N ALA A 17 8.35 -5.95 -8.49
CA ALA A 17 7.02 -6.52 -8.72
C ALA A 17 6.25 -5.68 -9.75
N ALA A 18 5.26 -6.31 -10.39
CA ALA A 18 4.34 -5.57 -11.25
C ALA A 18 3.57 -4.52 -10.44
N ALA A 19 3.24 -3.38 -11.06
CA ALA A 19 2.51 -2.30 -10.40
C ALA A 19 1.20 -2.78 -9.73
N ALA A 20 0.49 -3.69 -10.39
CA ALA A 20 -0.73 -4.31 -9.84
C ALA A 20 -0.47 -5.11 -8.55
N GLU A 21 0.67 -5.79 -8.46
CA GLU A 21 1.05 -6.53 -7.26
C GLU A 21 1.45 -5.59 -6.12
N ILE A 22 2.14 -4.48 -6.43
CA ILE A 22 2.43 -3.43 -5.44
C ILE A 22 1.11 -2.84 -4.90
N CYS A 23 0.13 -2.57 -5.76
CA CYS A 23 -1.20 -2.13 -5.33
C CYS A 23 -1.84 -3.11 -4.33
N SER A 24 -1.89 -4.41 -4.68
CA SER A 24 -2.46 -5.43 -3.79
C SER A 24 -1.77 -5.45 -2.42
N ARG A 25 -0.43 -5.47 -2.42
CA ARG A 25 0.36 -5.53 -1.18
C ARG A 25 0.15 -4.31 -0.28
N VAL A 26 0.03 -3.12 -0.87
CA VAL A 26 -0.29 -1.91 -0.10
C VAL A 26 -1.69 -2.00 0.50
N ILE A 27 -2.69 -2.48 -0.25
CA ILE A 27 -4.05 -2.64 0.25
C ILE A 27 -4.09 -3.66 1.40
N ASP A 28 -3.44 -4.81 1.23
CA ASP A 28 -3.38 -5.88 2.24
C ASP A 28 -2.73 -5.41 3.53
N GLU A 29 -1.62 -4.67 3.44
CA GLU A 29 -0.91 -4.16 4.62
C GLU A 29 -1.70 -3.04 5.32
N VAL A 30 -2.41 -2.18 4.58
CA VAL A 30 -3.30 -1.17 5.18
C VAL A 30 -4.47 -1.86 5.88
N ALA A 31 -5.08 -2.86 5.27
CA ALA A 31 -6.16 -3.65 5.88
C ALA A 31 -5.66 -4.37 7.15
N HIS A 32 -4.48 -4.98 7.10
CA HIS A 32 -3.86 -5.62 8.25
C HIS A 32 -3.58 -4.63 9.39
N PHE A 33 -3.04 -3.46 9.08
CA PHE A 33 -2.77 -2.41 10.07
C PHE A 33 -4.05 -1.87 10.72
N CYS A 34 -5.11 -1.64 9.94
CA CYS A 34 -6.39 -1.16 10.46
C CYS A 34 -7.09 -2.23 11.30
N GLY A 35 -6.94 -3.50 10.94
CA GLY A 35 -7.63 -4.61 11.62
C GLY A 35 -9.15 -4.37 11.63
N PRO A 36 -9.81 -4.45 12.79
CA PRO A 36 -11.25 -4.21 12.90
C PRO A 36 -11.63 -2.73 13.00
N ALA A 37 -10.66 -1.81 13.05
CA ALA A 37 -10.96 -0.39 13.17
C ALA A 37 -11.70 0.11 11.91
N PRO A 38 -12.71 0.98 12.07
CA PRO A 38 -13.45 1.51 10.93
C PRO A 38 -12.53 2.37 10.05
N GLN A 39 -12.79 2.34 8.74
CA GLN A 39 -12.18 3.27 7.81
C GLN A 39 -12.60 4.70 8.14
N LEU A 40 -11.64 5.62 8.15
CA LEU A 40 -11.86 7.01 8.56
C LEU A 40 -12.13 7.96 7.40
N ASP A 41 -11.69 7.61 6.18
CA ASP A 41 -11.76 8.44 4.97
C ASP A 41 -11.66 7.57 3.71
N ASP A 42 -12.05 8.09 2.55
CA ASP A 42 -11.90 7.42 1.26
C ASP A 42 -10.41 7.30 0.89
N ILE A 43 -10.02 6.15 0.33
CA ILE A 43 -8.64 5.88 -0.08
C ILE A 43 -8.58 5.62 -1.58
N THR A 44 -7.73 6.36 -2.28
CA THR A 44 -7.39 6.11 -3.69
C THR A 44 -5.90 5.84 -3.82
N LEU A 45 -5.53 4.75 -4.50
CA LEU A 45 -4.13 4.35 -4.74
C LEU A 45 -3.87 4.15 -6.23
N ILE A 46 -2.79 4.75 -6.73
CA ILE A 46 -2.29 4.55 -8.10
C ILE A 46 -0.80 4.23 -8.00
N VAL A 47 -0.36 3.15 -8.62
CA VAL A 47 1.06 2.79 -8.76
C VAL A 47 1.45 2.90 -10.22
N ILE A 48 2.56 3.61 -10.46
CA ILE A 48 3.15 3.80 -11.79
C ILE A 48 4.61 3.34 -11.69
N SER A 49 4.99 2.38 -12.52
CA SER A 49 6.37 1.94 -12.66
C SER A 49 6.93 2.49 -13.96
N ALA A 50 8.08 3.16 -13.90
CA ALA A 50 8.84 3.48 -15.09
C ALA A 50 9.53 2.20 -15.57
N ILE A 51 9.30 1.82 -16.81
CA ILE A 51 9.98 0.72 -17.50
C ILE A 51 11.31 1.25 -18.05
#